data_AF-A0A2M7WNI5-F1
#
_entry.id   AF-A0A2M7WNI5-F1
#
_cell.length_a   1.000
_cell.length_b   1.000
_cell.length_c   1.000
_cell.angle_alpha   90.00
_cell.angle_beta   90.00
_cell.angle_gamma   90.00
#
_symmetry.space_group_name_H-M   'P 1'
#
loop_
_entity.id
_entity.type
_entity.pdbx_description
1 polymer ?
#
loop_
_entity_poly.entity_id
_entity_poly.type
_entity_poly.pdbx_seq_one_letter_code
_entity_poly.pdbx_strand_id
1 'polypeptide(L)' 'MNSYPILYSFRRCPYAMRGRMALYAAGIHCELREVALKH' A
#
# COMPACT_ATOMS: atom_id res chain seq x y z
N MET A 1 -14.36 -13.32 -9.16
CA MET A 1 -13.16 -13.51 -8.32
C MET A 1 -11.99 -12.81 -8.99
N ASN A 2 -11.64 -11.59 -8.56
CA ASN A 2 -10.34 -11.02 -8.92
C ASN A 2 -9.77 -10.43 -7.64
N SER A 3 -9.02 -11.26 -6.90
CA SER A 3 -8.37 -10.81 -5.68
C SER A 3 -7.13 -10.03 -6.10
N TYR A 4 -7.23 -8.71 -6.09
CA TYR A 4 -6.05 -7.87 -6.26
C TYR A 4 -5.05 -8.15 -5.11
N PRO A 5 -3.74 -8.03 -5.36
CA PRO A 5 -2.76 -8.15 -4.29
C PRO A 5 -3.03 -7.12 -3.20
N ILE A 6 -2.84 -7.51 -1.93
CA ILE A 6 -3.02 -6.60 -0.78
C ILE A 6 -1.70 -5.90 -0.48
N LEU A 7 -1.71 -4.58 -0.57
CA LEU A 7 -0.64 -3.70 -0.10
C LEU A 7 -0.89 -3.30 1.35
N TYR A 8 -0.12 -3.87 2.27
CA TYR A 8 -0.08 -3.39 3.65
C TYR A 8 0.73 -2.10 3.72
N SER A 9 0.12 -1.02 4.19
CA SER A 9 0.73 0.30 4.20
C SER A 9 0.38 1.06 5.49
N PHE A 10 1.37 1.71 6.10
CA PHE A 10 1.12 2.61 7.22
C PHE A 10 0.94 4.04 6.70
N ARG A 11 -0.26 4.61 6.92
CA ARG A 11 -0.68 5.89 6.32
C ARG A 11 0.29 7.05 6.56
N ARG A 12 0.91 7.09 7.74
CA ARG A 12 1.81 8.18 8.19
C ARG A 12 3.31 7.90 7.95
N CYS A 13 3.67 6.77 7.35
CA CYS A 13 5.07 6.44 7.09
C CYS A 13 5.54 7.01 5.74
N PRO A 14 6.59 7.86 5.69
CA PRO A 14 7.10 8.41 4.44
C PRO A 14 7.64 7.32 3.49
N TYR A 15 8.16 6.21 4.02
CA TYR A 15 8.58 5.07 3.21
C TYR A 15 7.38 4.36 2.56
N ALA A 16 6.29 4.17 3.31
CA ALA A 16 5.07 3.55 2.80
C ALA A 16 4.38 4.43 1.76
N MET A 17 4.47 5.76 1.90
CA MET A 17 4.01 6.72 0.89
C MET A 17 4.73 6.52 -0.45
N ARG A 18 6.06 6.37 -0.45
CA ARG A 18 6.82 6.12 -1.68
C ARG A 18 6.41 4.81 -2.37
N GLY A 19 6.16 3.75 -1.61
CA GLY A 19 5.67 2.48 -2.16
C GLY A 19 4.32 2.63 -2.87
N ARG A 20 3.39 3.40 -2.29
CA ARG A 20 2.09 3.70 -2.94
C ARG A 20 2.28 4.48 -4.24
N MET A 21 3.15 5.49 -4.25
CA MET A 21 3.44 6.27 -5.46
C MET A 21 4.05 5.42 -6.57
N ALA A 22 4.97 4.51 -6.24
CA ALA A 22 5.59 3.61 -7.21
C ALA A 22 4.56 2.68 -7.87
N LEU A 23 3.66 2.08 -7.08
CA LEU A 23 2.61 1.21 -7.59
C LEU A 23 1.60 1.97 -8.46
N TYR A 24 1.26 3.20 -8.06
CA TYR A 24 0.41 4.09 -8.87
C TYR A 24 1.07 4.43 -10.22
N ALA A 25 2.35 4.82 -10.20
CA ALA A 25 3.09 5.14 -11.42
C ALA A 25 3.25 3.92 -12.36
N ALA A 26 3.33 2.71 -11.80
CA ALA A 26 3.41 1.46 -12.55
C ALA A 26 2.04 0.93 -13.05
N GLY A 27 0.93 1.59 -12.71
CA GLY A 27 -0.42 1.12 -13.07
C GLY A 27 -0.84 -0.18 -12.39
N ILE A 28 -0.23 -0.54 -11.25
CA ILE A 28 -0.50 -1.78 -10.54
C ILE A 28 -1.69 -1.60 -9.60
N HIS A 29 -2.78 -2.33 -9.88
CA HIS A 29 -3.96 -2.36 -9.03
C HIS A 29 -3.74 -3.26 -7.81
N CYS A 30 -3.94 -2.71 -6.62
CA CYS A 30 -3.82 -3.40 -5.34
C CYS A 30 -4.85 -2.87 -4.35
N GLU A 31 -5.21 -3.72 -3.38
CA GLU A 31 -6.03 -3.31 -2.24
C GLU A 31 -5.15 -2.74 -1.13
N LEU A 32 -5.47 -1.55 -0.64
CA LEU A 32 -4.72 -0.91 0.44
C LEU A 32 -5.25 -1.34 1.80
N ARG A 33 -4.39 -1.97 2.61
CA ARG A 33 -4.70 -2.34 4.00
C ARG A 33 -3.87 -1.51 4.97
N GLU A 34 -4.55 -0.71 5.78
CA GLU A 34 -3.88 0.09 6.81
C GLU A 34 -3.38 -0.80 7.94
N VAL A 35 -2.11 -0.64 8.31
CA VAL A 35 -1.48 -1.32 9.44
C VAL A 35 -1.23 -0.34 10.59
N ALA A 36 -1.60 -0.75 11.80
CA ALA A 36 -1.25 -0.05 13.03
C ALA A 36 -0.01 -0.71 13.63
N LEU A 37 1.09 0.04 13.72
CA LEU A 37 2.28 -0.41 14.43
C LEU A 37 1.99 -0.32 15.93
N LYS A 38 2.17 -1.43 16.65
CA LYS A 38 2.06 -1.47 18.11
C LYS A 38 3.46 -1.38 18.70
N HIS A 39 3.78 -0.24 19.29
CA HIS A 39 4.91 -0.04 20.18
C HIS A 39 4.47 0.84 21.33
#